data_AF-A0A183MEI4-F1
#
_entry.id   AF-A0A183MEI4-F1
#
_cell.length_a   1.000
_cell.length_b   1.000
_cell.length_c   1.000
_cell.angle_alpha   90.00
_cell.angle_beta   90.00
_cell.angle_gamma   90.00
#
_symmetry.space_group_name_H-M   'P 1'
#
loop_
_entity.id
_entity.type
_entity.pdbx_description
1 polymer ?
#
loop_
_entity_poly.entity_id
_entity_poly.type
_entity_poly.pdbx_seq_one_letter_code
_entity_poly.pdbx_strand_id
1 'polypeptide(L)'
;HICITEKFRRTIKGVRTRRGADIASDHHLVVANLKLKLKKTWTSGKTAIQRFNSAFLRHTDKLNEFKIALNNRFQALQDLLKEEETSMEDSWKGVKEALTSTCQEVLGLKKHHHKE
;
A
#
# COMPACT_ATOMS: atom_id res chain seq x y z
N HIS A 1 -8.37 13.15 -19.98
CA HIS A 1 -7.49 13.71 -21.01
C HIS A 1 -6.04 13.69 -20.54
N ILE A 2 -5.07 13.65 -21.47
CA ILE A 2 -3.63 13.76 -21.14
C ILE A 2 -3.11 15.04 -21.80
N CYS A 3 -2.79 16.04 -20.98
CA CYS A 3 -2.28 17.33 -21.46
C CYS A 3 -0.75 17.35 -21.32
N ILE A 4 -0.06 17.77 -22.39
CA ILE A 4 1.41 17.90 -22.41
C ILE A 4 1.77 19.31 -22.86
N THR A 5 2.86 19.87 -22.34
CA THR A 5 3.37 21.14 -22.85
C THR A 5 3.94 20.98 -24.26
N GLU A 6 3.83 22.02 -25.07
CA GLU A 6 4.24 21.99 -26.48
C GLU A 6 5.69 21.54 -26.65
N LYS A 7 6.58 21.98 -25.76
CA LYS A 7 8.00 21.61 -25.73
C LYS A 7 8.23 20.09 -25.72
N PHE A 8 7.34 19.32 -25.09
CA PHE A 8 7.47 17.87 -24.97
C PHE A 8 6.55 17.09 -25.90
N ARG A 9 5.82 17.74 -26.82
CA ARG A 9 4.88 17.08 -27.73
C ARG A 9 5.48 15.89 -28.50
N ARG A 10 6.75 16.01 -28.91
CA ARG A 10 7.50 14.98 -29.67
C ARG A 10 7.90 13.77 -28.83
N THR A 11 7.68 13.81 -27.50
CA THR A 11 7.95 12.67 -26.63
C THR A 11 6.83 11.64 -26.67
N ILE A 12 5.61 12.01 -27.10
CA ILE A 12 4.49 11.06 -27.20
C ILE A 12 4.74 10.09 -28.35
N LYS A 13 4.81 8.79 -28.02
CA LYS A 13 4.90 7.69 -28.99
C LYS A 13 3.53 7.10 -29.35
N GLY A 14 2.52 7.32 -28.51
CA GLY A 14 1.16 6.85 -28.77
C GLY A 14 0.24 7.06 -27.57
N VAL A 15 -1.05 7.18 -27.85
CA VAL A 15 -2.12 7.33 -26.85
C VAL A 15 -3.22 6.35 -27.18
N ARG A 16 -3.75 5.64 -26.18
CA ARG A 16 -4.83 4.67 -26.35
C ARG A 16 -5.84 4.79 -25.21
N THR A 17 -7.11 4.58 -25.51
CA THR A 17 -8.17 4.38 -24.52
C THR A 17 -8.32 2.88 -24.28
N ARG A 18 -8.37 2.46 -23.02
CA ARG A 18 -8.60 1.05 -22.64
C ARG A 18 -10.04 0.92 -22.17
N ARG A 19 -10.89 0.35 -23.03
CA ARG A 19 -12.27 -0.03 -22.69
C ARG A 19 -12.20 -1.37 -21.93
N GLY A 20 -12.73 -1.43 -20.71
CA GLY A 20 -12.73 -2.64 -19.87
C GLY A 20 -11.72 -2.67 -18.72
N ALA A 21 -11.30 -1.52 -18.17
CA ALA A 21 -10.77 -1.54 -16.81
C ALA A 21 -11.96 -1.79 -15.87
N ASP A 22 -11.94 -2.91 -15.16
CA ASP A 22 -12.98 -3.34 -14.22
C ASP A 22 -12.91 -2.51 -12.92
N ILE A 23 -13.16 -1.22 -13.08
CA ILE A 23 -13.39 -0.27 -12.00
C ILE A 23 -14.82 0.19 -12.23
N ALA A 24 -15.65 0.20 -11.18
CA ALA A 24 -17.04 0.67 -11.22
C ALA A 24 -17.13 2.20 -11.44
N SER A 25 -16.52 2.69 -12.51
CA SER A 25 -16.51 4.07 -12.97
C SER A 25 -16.98 4.10 -14.42
N ASP A 26 -17.78 5.10 -14.74
CA ASP A 26 -18.25 5.50 -16.07
C ASP A 26 -17.12 6.02 -17.00
N HIS A 27 -15.89 6.14 -16.50
CA HIS A 27 -14.76 6.68 -17.24
C HIS A 27 -13.82 5.60 -17.81
N HIS A 28 -13.47 5.73 -19.09
CA HIS A 28 -12.45 4.90 -19.73
C HIS A 28 -11.03 5.36 -19.38
N LEU A 29 -10.15 4.40 -19.05
CA LEU A 29 -8.73 4.67 -18.81
C LEU A 29 -8.03 5.16 -20.09
N VAL A 30 -7.26 6.23 -19.99
CA VAL A 30 -6.39 6.75 -21.07
C VAL A 30 -4.93 6.46 -20.73
N VAL A 31 -4.20 5.85 -21.65
CA VAL A 31 -2.78 5.51 -21.47
C VAL A 31 -1.96 6.18 -22.58
N ALA A 32 -0.88 6.85 -22.20
CA ALA A 32 0.10 7.42 -23.14
C ALA A 32 1.48 6.78 -22.97
N ASN A 33 2.11 6.45 -24.09
CA ASN A 33 3.50 6.02 -24.17
C ASN A 33 4.39 7.23 -24.45
N LEU A 34 5.40 7.47 -23.62
CA LEU A 34 6.27 8.64 -23.68
C LEU A 34 7.75 8.25 -23.80
N LYS A 35 8.52 8.99 -24.60
CA LYS A 35 9.99 8.88 -24.75
C LYS A 35 10.66 10.07 -24.06
N LEU A 36 10.89 9.96 -22.76
CA LEU A 36 11.72 10.91 -22.02
C LEU A 36 12.41 10.25 -20.84
N LYS A 37 13.52 10.83 -20.40
CA LYS A 37 14.22 10.44 -19.18
C LYS A 37 13.67 11.25 -18.01
N LEU A 38 13.01 10.59 -17.07
CA LEU A 38 12.56 11.22 -15.84
C LEU A 38 13.69 11.21 -14.82
N LYS A 39 13.96 12.36 -14.18
CA LYS A 39 14.82 12.39 -13.01
C LYS A 39 14.03 11.81 -11.84
N LYS A 40 14.50 10.70 -11.28
CA LYS A 40 13.93 10.19 -10.03
C LYS A 40 14.34 11.12 -8.90
N THR A 41 13.41 11.90 -8.38
CA THR A 41 13.58 12.56 -7.09
C THR A 41 13.45 11.48 -6.03
N TRP A 42 14.59 10.99 -5.56
CA TRP A 42 14.60 10.16 -4.37
C TRP A 42 14.26 11.07 -3.19
N THR A 43 12.99 11.11 -2.78
CA THR A 43 12.62 11.38 -1.37
C THR A 43 13.01 10.17 -0.52
N SER A 44 14.26 9.71 -0.64
CA SER A 44 14.81 8.67 0.22
C SER A 44 15.29 9.34 1.50
N GLY A 45 14.30 9.75 2.29
CA GLY A 45 14.44 10.43 3.57
C GLY A 45 13.19 10.25 4.43
N LYS A 46 12.40 9.19 4.19
CA LYS A 46 11.34 8.75 5.10
C LYS A 46 11.48 7.24 5.28
N THR A 47 12.19 6.90 6.36
CA THR A 47 12.30 5.59 7.02
C THR A 47 12.70 4.44 6.09
N ALA A 48 13.90 3.87 6.28
CA ALA A 48 14.21 2.57 5.69
C ALA A 48 13.01 1.63 5.92
N ILE A 49 12.44 1.07 4.84
CA ILE A 49 11.27 0.20 4.95
C ILE A 49 11.64 -0.95 5.87
N GLN A 50 11.20 -0.85 7.11
CA GLN A 50 11.52 -1.81 8.14
C GLN A 50 10.63 -3.02 7.86
N ARG A 51 11.26 -4.11 7.43
CA ARG A 51 10.53 -5.33 7.09
C ARG A 51 10.22 -6.10 8.36
N PHE A 52 9.01 -6.63 8.47
CA PHE A 52 8.69 -7.61 9.50
C PHE A 52 9.34 -8.96 9.18
N ASN A 53 9.59 -9.77 10.22
CA ASN A 53 10.14 -11.10 10.03
C ASN A 53 9.04 -12.10 9.59
N SER A 54 8.76 -12.14 8.28
CA SER A 54 7.76 -13.05 7.71
C SER A 54 8.11 -14.54 7.85
N ALA A 55 9.34 -14.89 8.22
CA ALA A 55 9.72 -16.28 8.47
C ALA A 55 8.94 -16.88 9.65
N PHE A 56 8.51 -16.07 10.63
CA PHE A 56 7.73 -16.57 11.76
C PHE A 56 6.37 -17.15 11.35
N LEU A 57 5.81 -16.71 10.23
CA LEU A 57 4.55 -17.27 9.69
C LEU A 57 4.70 -18.69 9.17
N ARG A 58 5.92 -19.24 9.09
CA ARG A 58 6.15 -20.66 8.77
C ARG A 58 5.87 -21.57 9.96
N HIS A 59 5.89 -21.04 11.18
CA HIS A 59 5.58 -21.80 12.38
C HIS A 59 4.08 -21.71 12.67
N THR A 60 3.42 -22.86 12.76
CA THR A 60 1.97 -22.98 12.96
C THR A 60 1.49 -22.20 14.19
N ASP A 61 2.24 -22.26 15.28
CA ASP A 61 1.89 -21.61 16.55
C ASP A 61 1.88 -20.08 16.39
N LYS A 62 2.94 -19.53 15.79
CA LYS A 62 3.06 -18.08 15.51
C LYS A 62 2.03 -17.60 14.50
N LEU A 63 1.71 -18.42 13.50
CA LEU A 63 0.65 -18.10 12.52
C LEU A 63 -0.73 -18.06 13.20
N ASN A 64 -1.01 -18.99 14.12
CA ASN A 64 -2.26 -18.99 14.88
C ASN A 64 -2.33 -17.82 15.85
N GLU A 65 -1.25 -17.51 16.56
CA GLU A 65 -1.13 -16.32 17.40
C GLU A 65 -1.41 -15.04 16.59
N PHE A 66 -0.81 -14.92 15.40
CA PHE A 66 -1.05 -13.80 14.49
C PHE A 66 -2.52 -13.69 14.09
N LYS A 67 -3.16 -14.80 13.70
CA LYS A 67 -4.59 -14.82 13.33
C LYS A 67 -5.48 -14.38 14.49
N ILE A 68 -5.24 -14.88 15.69
CA ILE A 68 -6.03 -14.54 16.89
C ILE A 68 -5.86 -13.06 17.21
N ALA A 69 -4.62 -12.57 17.31
CA ALA A 69 -4.33 -11.17 17.61
C ALA A 69 -4.93 -10.21 16.56
N LEU A 70 -4.84 -10.59 15.28
CA LEU A 70 -5.41 -9.80 14.20
C LEU A 70 -6.94 -9.75 14.28
N ASN A 71 -7.59 -10.90 14.44
CA ASN A 71 -9.05 -10.98 14.54
C ASN A 71 -9.58 -10.17 15.73
N ASN A 72 -8.93 -10.28 16.89
CA ASN A 72 -9.33 -9.52 18.07
C ASN A 72 -9.25 -8.01 17.84
N ARG A 73 -8.19 -7.52 17.18
CA ARG A 73 -8.03 -6.10 16.84
C ARG A 73 -9.02 -5.64 15.78
N PHE A 74 -9.28 -6.45 14.76
CA PHE A 74 -10.28 -6.12 13.74
C PHE A 74 -11.70 -6.09 14.32
N GLN A 75 -12.00 -6.96 15.28
CA GLN A 75 -13.28 -6.93 15.99
C GLN A 75 -13.42 -5.61 16.77
N ALA A 76 -12.42 -5.25 17.57
CA ALA A 76 -12.43 -3.97 18.28
C ALA A 76 -12.52 -2.76 17.33
N LEU A 77 -11.84 -2.81 16.18
CA LEU A 77 -11.93 -1.77 15.16
C LEU A 77 -13.35 -1.70 14.56
N GLN A 78 -13.97 -2.83 14.22
CA GLN A 78 -15.34 -2.83 13.71
C GLN A 78 -16.34 -2.26 14.71
N ASP A 79 -16.18 -2.57 15.99
CA ASP A 79 -17.08 -2.08 17.03
C ASP A 79 -16.92 -0.56 17.20
N LEU A 80 -15.68 -0.05 17.16
CA LEU A 80 -15.40 1.39 17.14
C LEU A 80 -16.01 2.09 15.90
N LEU A 81 -15.88 1.49 14.72
CA LEU A 81 -16.44 2.04 13.47
C LEU A 81 -17.98 2.03 13.42
N LYS A 82 -18.65 1.22 14.25
CA LYS A 82 -20.12 1.23 14.38
C LYS A 82 -20.62 2.32 15.33
N GLU A 83 -19.80 2.69 16.33
CA GLU A 83 -20.15 3.70 17.33
C GLU A 83 -19.86 5.13 16.86
N GLU A 84 -18.93 5.31 15.93
CA GLU A 84 -18.46 6.62 15.47
C GLU A 84 -18.68 6.79 13.95
N GLU A 85 -19.27 7.91 13.50
CA GLU A 85 -19.34 8.27 12.07
C GLU A 85 -17.93 8.66 11.58
N THR A 86 -17.10 7.64 11.34
CA THR A 86 -15.72 7.85 10.88
C THR A 86 -15.68 8.05 9.36
N SER A 87 -14.78 8.91 8.89
CA SER A 87 -14.56 9.07 7.46
C SER A 87 -13.92 7.80 6.87
N MET A 88 -14.02 7.62 5.54
CA MET A 88 -13.31 6.52 4.86
C MET A 88 -11.78 6.58 5.07
N GLU A 89 -11.22 7.78 5.18
CA GLU A 89 -9.81 8.00 5.48
C GLU A 89 -9.44 7.47 6.88
N ASP A 90 -10.29 7.73 7.88
CA ASP A 90 -10.08 7.28 9.26
C ASP A 90 -10.25 5.77 9.39
N SER A 91 -11.25 5.21 8.71
CA SER A 91 -11.44 3.75 8.58
C SER A 91 -10.19 3.08 8.00
N TRP A 92 -9.64 3.64 6.92
CA TRP A 92 -8.43 3.12 6.28
C TRP A 92 -7.21 3.21 7.20
N LYS A 93 -7.10 4.30 7.96
CA LYS A 93 -6.06 4.48 8.97
C LYS A 93 -6.15 3.41 10.05
N GLY A 94 -7.35 3.14 10.57
CA GLY A 94 -7.57 2.09 11.57
C GLY A 94 -7.17 0.69 11.08
N VAL A 95 -7.53 0.34 9.84
CA VAL A 95 -7.12 -0.93 9.22
C VAL A 95 -5.60 -1.05 9.14
N LYS A 96 -4.94 0.03 8.69
CA LYS A 96 -3.48 0.07 8.59
C LYS A 96 -2.81 -0.08 9.95
N GLU A 97 -3.35 0.55 10.99
CA GLU A 97 -2.84 0.47 12.36
C GLU A 97 -3.04 -0.93 12.96
N ALA A 98 -4.22 -1.54 12.82
CA ALA A 98 -4.49 -2.90 13.29
C ALA A 98 -3.51 -3.92 12.67
N LEU A 99 -3.26 -3.82 11.36
CA LEU A 99 -2.29 -4.68 10.67
C LEU A 99 -0.86 -4.42 11.13
N THR A 100 -0.44 -3.16 11.21
CA THR A 100 0.94 -2.79 11.54
C THR A 100 1.29 -3.19 12.97
N SER A 101 0.41 -2.90 13.92
CA SER A 101 0.58 -3.26 15.33
C SER A 101 0.67 -4.78 15.53
N THR A 102 -0.17 -5.55 14.82
CA THR A 102 -0.15 -7.03 14.91
C THR A 102 1.12 -7.62 14.32
N CYS A 103 1.58 -7.09 13.18
CA CYS A 103 2.87 -7.47 12.63
C CYS A 103 4.02 -7.16 13.59
N GLN A 104 3.99 -5.98 14.22
CA GLN A 104 5.05 -5.58 15.13
C GLN A 104 5.11 -6.43 16.41
N GLU A 105 3.95 -6.76 16.97
CA GLU A 105 3.84 -7.58 18.18
C GLU A 105 4.21 -9.05 17.95
N VAL A 106 3.68 -9.68 16.89
CA VAL A 106 3.81 -11.13 16.70
C VAL A 106 5.04 -11.49 15.86
N LEU A 107 5.33 -10.71 14.82
CA LEU A 107 6.41 -10.99 13.87
C LEU A 107 7.70 -10.22 14.19
N GLY A 108 7.58 -9.05 14.82
CA GLY A 108 8.72 -8.19 15.10
C GLY A 108 9.44 -7.72 13.83
N LEU A 109 10.43 -6.85 14.03
CA LEU A 109 11.18 -6.23 12.95
C LEU A 109 12.37 -7.10 12.58
N LYS A 110 12.65 -7.24 11.28
CA LYS A 110 13.79 -8.01 10.79
C LYS A 110 15.08 -7.31 11.24
N LYS A 111 15.89 -8.01 12.02
CA LYS A 111 17.22 -7.54 12.41
C LYS A 111 18.13 -7.55 11.19
N HIS A 112 18.89 -6.46 10.99
CA HIS A 112 19.99 -6.45 10.05
C HIS A 112 21.15 -7.19 10.71
N HIS A 113 21.50 -8.37 10.20
CA HIS A 113 22.76 -9.01 10.58
C HIS A 113 23.89 -8.17 9.97
N HIS A 114 24.56 -7.38 10.79
CA HIS A 114 25.87 -6.87 10.45
C HIS A 114 26.81 -8.08 10.45
N LYS A 115 27.44 -8.37 9.31
CA LYS A 115 28.60 -9.25 9.30
C LYS A 115 29.76 -8.41 9.83
N GLU A 116 30.35 -8.82 10.94
CA GLU A 116 31.76 -8.49 11.23
C GLU A 116 32.66 -9.07 10.13
#